data_AF-A0A0D2QUY6-F1
#
_entry.id   AF-A0A0D2QUY6-F1
#
_cell.length_a   1.000
_cell.length_b   1.000
_cell.length_c   1.000
_cell.angle_alpha   90.00
_cell.angle_beta   90.00
_cell.angle_gamma   90.00
#
_symmetry.space_group_name_H-M   'P 1'
#
loop_
_entity.id
_entity.type
_entity.pdbx_description
1 polymer ?
#
loop_
_entity_poly.entity_id
_entity_poly.type
_entity_poly.pdbx_seq_one_letter_code
_entity_poly.pdbx_strand_id
1 'polypeptide(L)'
;MGVEVVDSDLAQLSIDKVTEVDKSFLHENGKLDKDPVYNNPIENGASDPDFPKDAVVEWPAPKQIHSFHFISRFKLTDELKAKRAERSDMLSQVRALNVDFEQFKTILDEKKMEIEPLQQALGKLRKIKMLIIDLVYVHLRKSSILFLQYRIQHEGISLSEEKRILKEIKHLEGTREKVIANAAMRSKIQDSLGQKEDIQDQVKLMGVDLNGVRKEQHAVWSKKKQIKDKLDETETKIVSLQNELKAVTLKRDKAFENIQELRKQSDQGNSHFYQSRTIVHNAKLLAAQKDIKALEELSIVEVCNKAFRDDYEKRTLPSLDSRLLSRDGRIRNPDEKPL
;
A
#
# COMPACT_ATOMS: atom_id res chain seq x y z
N MET A 1 -9.99 -28.93 -33.27
CA MET A 1 -9.59 -28.79 -31.86
C MET A 1 -8.11 -29.10 -31.76
N GLY A 2 -7.30 -28.07 -31.69
CA GLY A 2 -5.87 -28.14 -31.42
C GLY A 2 -5.51 -26.78 -30.87
N VAL A 3 -5.59 -26.63 -29.55
CA VAL A 3 -5.10 -25.43 -28.88
C VAL A 3 -3.65 -25.74 -28.53
N GLU A 4 -2.77 -25.06 -29.25
CA GLU A 4 -1.34 -25.12 -29.08
C GLU A 4 -0.96 -24.71 -27.66
N VAL A 5 0.00 -25.46 -27.15
CA VAL A 5 0.67 -25.29 -25.88
C VAL A 5 1.36 -23.93 -25.89
N VAL A 6 0.89 -23.01 -25.05
CA VAL A 6 1.67 -21.83 -24.69
C VAL A 6 2.41 -22.17 -23.41
N ASP A 7 3.70 -22.42 -23.59
CA ASP A 7 4.68 -22.61 -22.53
C ASP A 7 4.62 -21.44 -21.56
N SER A 8 4.47 -21.77 -20.27
CA SER A 8 4.52 -20.79 -19.20
C SER A 8 5.98 -20.55 -18.83
N ASP A 9 6.55 -19.45 -19.34
CA ASP A 9 7.79 -18.86 -18.83
C ASP A 9 7.55 -18.40 -17.37
N LEU A 10 7.76 -19.31 -16.44
CA LEU A 10 7.84 -19.02 -15.01
C LEU A 10 9.21 -18.41 -14.73
N ALA A 11 9.32 -17.11 -14.93
CA ALA A 11 10.44 -16.33 -14.42
C ALA A 11 10.49 -16.48 -12.88
N GLN A 12 11.49 -17.22 -12.40
CA GLN A 12 11.94 -17.21 -11.02
C GLN A 12 12.41 -15.80 -10.67
N LEU A 13 11.54 -14.97 -10.12
CA LEU A 13 11.96 -13.74 -9.46
C LEU A 13 12.37 -14.07 -8.04
N SER A 14 13.69 -14.09 -7.86
CA SER A 14 14.43 -14.26 -6.63
C SER A 14 13.90 -13.34 -5.53
N ILE A 15 13.51 -13.92 -4.39
CA ILE A 15 13.01 -13.22 -3.20
C ILE A 15 14.16 -12.59 -2.38
N ASP A 16 15.41 -12.68 -2.83
CA ASP A 16 16.57 -12.19 -2.08
C ASP A 16 17.07 -10.83 -2.59
N LYS A 17 16.26 -9.77 -2.46
CA LYS A 17 16.74 -8.36 -2.40
C LYS A 17 15.75 -7.44 -1.66
N VAL A 18 15.34 -7.78 -0.44
CA VAL A 18 14.73 -6.80 0.49
C VAL A 18 15.27 -7.01 1.90
N THR A 19 16.59 -6.99 2.05
CA THR A 19 17.23 -6.99 3.37
C THR A 19 18.46 -6.10 3.37
N GLU A 20 18.35 -4.84 2.93
CA GLU A 20 19.46 -3.89 3.15
C GLU A 20 19.08 -2.40 3.09
N VAL A 21 17.85 -2.01 3.49
CA VAL A 21 17.51 -0.57 3.64
C VAL A 21 16.94 -0.23 5.02
N ASP A 22 16.46 -1.19 5.79
CA ASP A 22 15.80 -0.94 7.09
C ASP A 22 16.73 -0.88 8.32
N LYS A 23 18.05 -0.68 8.14
CA LYS A 23 19.01 -0.55 9.26
C LYS A 23 19.54 0.84 9.54
N SER A 24 19.11 1.89 8.83
CA SER A 24 19.74 3.23 8.97
C SER A 24 18.99 4.26 9.82
N PHE A 25 17.85 3.93 10.45
CA PHE A 25 17.09 4.93 11.25
C PHE A 25 16.83 4.56 12.71
N LEU A 26 17.54 3.57 13.26
CA LEU A 26 17.47 3.22 14.68
C LEU A 26 18.81 3.45 15.39
N HIS A 27 19.32 4.68 15.36
CA HIS A 27 20.24 5.17 16.37
C HIS A 27 19.87 6.63 16.70
N GLU A 28 18.67 6.81 17.26
CA GLU A 28 18.31 8.01 18.01
C GLU A 28 18.88 7.87 19.42
N ASN A 29 20.20 8.01 19.55
CA ASN A 29 20.83 8.47 20.78
C ASN A 29 21.20 9.95 20.58
N GLY A 30 20.16 10.74 20.29
CA GLY A 30 20.20 12.19 20.38
C GLY A 30 19.72 12.57 21.77
N LYS A 31 20.68 12.72 22.67
CA LYS A 31 20.59 13.40 23.97
C LYS A 31 19.37 14.33 24.05
N LEU A 32 18.47 14.03 24.98
CA LEU A 32 17.48 14.97 25.49
C LEU A 32 18.22 16.22 25.98
N ASP A 33 18.44 17.19 25.10
CA ASP A 33 18.75 18.54 25.53
C ASP A 33 17.48 19.11 26.14
N LYS A 34 17.57 19.24 27.45
CA LYS A 34 16.58 19.90 28.29
C LYS A 34 16.46 21.34 27.81
N ASP A 35 15.28 21.70 27.30
CA ASP A 35 14.78 23.06 27.48
C ASP A 35 13.77 23.05 28.65
N PRO A 36 13.64 24.13 29.45
CA PRO A 36 14.27 25.44 29.29
C PRO A 36 14.98 25.90 30.58
N VAL A 37 16.24 26.35 30.49
CA VAL A 37 16.69 27.34 31.48
C VAL A 37 16.23 28.69 30.98
N TYR A 38 15.00 29.04 31.38
CA TYR A 38 14.63 30.43 31.57
C TYR A 38 15.68 31.03 32.51
N ASN A 39 16.67 31.72 31.94
CA ASN A 39 17.32 32.79 32.67
C ASN A 39 16.24 33.85 32.83
N ASN A 40 15.55 33.80 33.97
CA ASN A 40 14.79 34.92 34.48
C ASN A 40 15.68 36.16 34.32
N PRO A 41 15.18 37.24 33.71
CA PRO A 41 15.79 38.54 33.97
C PRO A 41 15.81 38.67 35.49
N ILE A 42 16.96 38.98 36.06
CA ILE A 42 17.03 39.44 37.44
C ILE A 42 16.02 40.59 37.52
N GLU A 43 14.88 40.33 38.17
CA GLU A 43 13.92 41.34 38.58
C GLU A 43 14.61 42.18 39.64
N ASN A 44 15.43 43.12 39.20
CA ASN A 44 15.71 44.32 39.97
C ASN A 44 14.76 45.38 39.44
N GLY A 45 13.63 45.52 40.14
CA GLY A 45 12.66 46.57 39.92
C GLY A 45 13.32 47.94 39.98
N ALA A 46 13.46 48.55 38.82
CA ALA A 46 13.56 49.99 38.64
C ALA A 46 13.14 50.26 37.20
N SER A 47 11.84 50.42 36.99
CA SER A 47 11.29 51.00 35.76
C SER A 47 11.74 52.46 35.71
N ASP A 48 12.92 52.71 35.14
CA ASP A 48 13.41 54.06 34.87
C ASP A 48 12.55 54.66 33.75
N PRO A 49 11.85 55.80 33.92
CA PRO A 49 10.94 56.35 32.92
C PRO A 49 11.64 56.91 31.67
N ASP A 50 12.96 57.07 31.70
CA ASP A 50 13.76 57.79 30.68
C ASP A 50 14.39 56.89 29.59
N PHE A 51 13.90 55.66 29.39
CA PHE A 51 14.48 54.74 28.41
C PHE A 51 14.09 55.07 26.95
N PRO A 52 15.05 55.30 26.03
CA PRO A 52 14.77 55.38 24.60
C PRO A 52 14.35 54.00 24.06
N LYS A 53 13.23 53.96 23.35
CA LYS A 53 12.63 52.76 22.76
C LYS A 53 13.19 52.43 21.36
N ASP A 54 14.32 53.03 20.99
CA ASP A 54 14.82 53.09 19.60
C ASP A 54 15.47 51.80 19.09
N ALA A 55 15.61 50.78 19.94
CA ALA A 55 15.97 49.46 19.43
C ALA A 55 14.84 48.96 18.53
N VAL A 56 15.19 48.45 17.35
CA VAL A 56 14.24 47.78 16.43
C VAL A 56 13.76 46.49 17.12
N VAL A 57 12.81 46.64 18.03
CA VAL A 57 12.19 45.59 18.85
C VAL A 57 10.81 45.21 18.28
N GLU A 58 10.36 45.91 17.24
CA GLU A 58 9.10 45.59 16.57
C GLU A 58 9.31 44.48 15.53
N TRP A 59 9.40 43.27 16.08
CA TRP A 59 9.48 42.01 15.36
C TRP A 59 8.19 41.74 14.55
N PRO A 60 8.26 41.40 13.25
CA PRO A 60 7.08 40.92 12.54
C PRO A 60 6.79 39.48 12.99
N ALA A 61 5.64 39.29 13.63
CA ALA A 61 5.01 38.05 14.13
C ALA A 61 5.66 36.69 13.73
N PRO A 62 6.76 36.25 14.37
CA PRO A 62 7.41 34.96 14.06
C PRO A 62 6.61 33.75 14.54
N LYS A 63 5.71 33.99 15.51
CA LYS A 63 4.99 32.93 16.23
C LYS A 63 3.96 32.22 15.36
N GLN A 64 3.42 32.88 14.33
CA GLN A 64 2.34 32.32 13.51
C GLN A 64 2.86 31.34 12.44
N ILE A 65 3.98 31.65 11.78
CA ILE A 65 4.53 30.82 10.69
C ILE A 65 5.10 29.51 11.24
N HIS A 66 5.85 29.57 12.35
CA HIS A 66 6.41 28.38 12.97
C HIS A 66 5.31 27.44 13.51
N SER A 67 4.29 27.98 14.19
CA SER A 67 3.19 27.16 14.73
C SER A 67 2.36 26.52 13.61
N PHE A 68 2.10 27.23 12.51
CA PHE A 68 1.32 26.71 11.39
C PHE A 68 1.98 25.48 10.72
N HIS A 69 3.27 25.58 10.36
CA HIS A 69 3.97 24.48 9.72
C HIS A 69 4.20 23.29 10.66
N PHE A 70 4.43 23.57 11.96
CA PHE A 70 4.56 22.53 12.98
C PHE A 70 3.27 21.74 13.15
N ILE A 71 2.12 22.43 13.32
CA ILE A 71 0.81 21.79 13.47
C ILE A 71 0.45 20.99 12.21
N SER A 72 0.68 21.56 11.02
CA SER A 72 0.38 20.88 9.74
C SER A 72 1.21 19.62 9.56
N ARG A 73 2.52 19.66 9.86
CA ARG A 73 3.41 18.50 9.81
C ARG A 73 2.97 17.41 10.78
N PHE A 74 2.55 17.79 11.99
CA PHE A 74 2.10 16.84 13.01
C PHE A 74 0.85 16.10 12.56
N LYS A 75 -0.17 16.84 12.07
CA LYS A 75 -1.40 16.27 11.51
C LYS A 75 -1.13 15.27 10.39
N LEU A 76 -0.27 15.64 9.43
CA LEU A 76 0.13 14.76 8.33
C LEU A 76 0.84 13.49 8.81
N THR A 77 1.66 13.61 9.87
CA THR A 77 2.38 12.47 10.45
C THR A 77 1.42 11.49 11.13
N ASP A 78 0.42 12.00 11.84
CA ASP A 78 -0.59 11.17 12.49
C ASP A 78 -1.51 10.50 11.47
N GLU A 79 -1.94 11.22 10.43
CA GLU A 79 -2.71 10.64 9.33
C GLU A 79 -1.91 9.54 8.61
N LEU A 80 -0.61 9.77 8.37
CA LEU A 80 0.28 8.77 7.79
C LEU A 80 0.40 7.52 8.66
N LYS A 81 0.51 7.68 9.99
CA LYS A 81 0.53 6.55 10.94
C LYS A 81 -0.79 5.77 10.89
N ALA A 82 -1.93 6.47 10.89
CA ALA A 82 -3.25 5.85 10.79
C ALA A 82 -3.39 5.04 9.49
N LYS A 83 -2.97 5.60 8.34
CA LYS A 83 -2.99 4.88 7.06
C LYS A 83 -2.04 3.69 7.01
N ARG A 84 -0.87 3.76 7.66
CA ARG A 84 0.04 2.61 7.80
C ARG A 84 -0.53 1.50 8.67
N ALA A 85 -1.27 1.85 9.73
CA ALA A 85 -2.00 0.88 10.54
C ALA A 85 -3.09 0.18 9.71
N GLU A 86 -3.92 0.96 9.00
CA GLU A 86 -4.94 0.43 8.08
C GLU A 86 -4.34 -0.53 7.04
N ARG A 87 -3.21 -0.17 6.43
CA ARG A 87 -2.43 -1.03 5.51
C ARG A 87 -2.00 -2.34 6.17
N SER A 88 -1.49 -2.28 7.40
CA SER A 88 -1.06 -3.46 8.16
C SER A 88 -2.24 -4.40 8.47
N ASP A 89 -3.39 -3.85 8.82
CA ASP A 89 -4.60 -4.62 9.09
C ASP A 89 -5.10 -5.31 7.82
N MET A 90 -5.15 -4.58 6.69
CA MET A 90 -5.50 -5.16 5.38
C MET A 90 -4.53 -6.28 4.97
N LEU A 91 -3.23 -6.09 5.14
CA LEU A 91 -2.22 -7.13 4.86
C LEU A 91 -2.43 -8.37 5.74
N SER A 92 -2.83 -8.18 6.99
CA SER A 92 -3.13 -9.29 7.90
C SER A 92 -4.39 -10.04 7.49
N GLN A 93 -5.43 -9.34 7.02
CA GLN A 93 -6.62 -9.95 6.42
C GLN A 93 -6.27 -10.74 5.14
N VAL A 94 -5.44 -10.18 4.25
CA VAL A 94 -4.99 -10.89 3.03
C VAL A 94 -4.20 -12.15 3.39
N ARG A 95 -3.35 -12.10 4.42
CA ARG A 95 -2.63 -13.28 4.91
C ARG A 95 -3.56 -14.36 5.45
N ALA A 96 -4.58 -13.97 6.23
CA ALA A 96 -5.59 -14.92 6.71
C ALA A 96 -6.33 -15.60 5.55
N LEU A 97 -6.80 -14.82 4.57
CA LEU A 97 -7.49 -15.37 3.39
C LEU A 97 -6.59 -16.27 2.51
N ASN A 98 -5.26 -16.08 2.55
CA ASN A 98 -4.34 -16.99 1.86
C ASN A 98 -4.29 -18.36 2.53
N VAL A 99 -4.34 -18.42 3.86
CA VAL A 99 -4.42 -19.69 4.59
C VAL A 99 -5.69 -20.42 4.22
N ASP A 100 -6.83 -19.73 4.19
CA ASP A 100 -8.11 -20.31 3.76
C ASP A 100 -8.03 -20.84 2.31
N PHE A 101 -7.34 -20.12 1.42
CA PHE A 101 -7.18 -20.54 0.03
C PHE A 101 -6.37 -21.83 -0.11
N GLU A 102 -5.30 -21.99 0.66
CA GLU A 102 -4.53 -23.25 0.69
C GLU A 102 -5.38 -24.40 1.27
N GLN A 103 -6.20 -24.15 2.30
CA GLN A 103 -7.14 -25.15 2.82
C GLN A 103 -8.18 -25.57 1.78
N PHE A 104 -8.75 -24.63 1.01
CA PHE A 104 -9.66 -24.97 -0.07
C PHE A 104 -8.96 -25.80 -1.16
N LYS A 105 -7.70 -25.48 -1.47
CA LYS A 105 -6.91 -26.23 -2.45
C LYS A 105 -6.68 -27.67 -2.00
N THR A 106 -6.28 -27.89 -0.75
CA THR A 106 -6.09 -29.26 -0.23
C THR A 106 -7.39 -30.06 -0.23
N ILE A 107 -8.51 -29.46 0.20
CA ILE A 107 -9.83 -30.11 0.20
C ILE A 107 -10.24 -30.50 -1.23
N LEU A 108 -10.06 -29.59 -2.19
CA LEU A 108 -10.39 -29.86 -3.60
C LEU A 108 -9.52 -30.96 -4.20
N ASP A 109 -8.22 -30.97 -3.89
CA ASP A 109 -7.28 -31.98 -4.37
C ASP A 109 -7.59 -33.36 -3.76
N GLU A 110 -7.84 -33.44 -2.46
CA GLU A 110 -8.27 -34.68 -1.79
C GLU A 110 -9.56 -35.25 -2.41
N LYS A 111 -10.58 -34.41 -2.57
CA LYS A 111 -11.86 -34.83 -3.16
C LYS A 111 -11.70 -35.23 -4.63
N LYS A 112 -10.77 -34.62 -5.37
CA LYS A 112 -10.45 -35.03 -6.74
C LYS A 112 -9.83 -36.44 -6.77
N MET A 113 -8.91 -36.72 -5.85
CA MET A 113 -8.29 -38.05 -5.72
C MET A 113 -9.31 -39.13 -5.34
N GLU A 114 -10.32 -38.81 -4.52
CA GLU A 114 -11.42 -39.73 -4.18
C GLU A 114 -12.37 -40.00 -5.38
N ILE A 115 -12.65 -38.97 -6.19
CA ILE A 115 -13.61 -39.06 -7.30
C ILE A 115 -13.01 -39.75 -8.54
N GLU A 116 -11.72 -39.55 -8.81
CA GLU A 116 -11.03 -40.09 -9.99
C GLU A 116 -11.14 -41.62 -10.18
N PRO A 117 -10.93 -42.48 -9.16
CA PRO A 117 -11.11 -43.92 -9.31
C PRO A 117 -12.57 -44.32 -9.55
N LEU A 118 -13.52 -43.60 -8.94
CA LEU A 118 -14.96 -43.83 -9.14
C LEU A 118 -15.39 -43.45 -10.56
N GLN A 119 -14.85 -42.36 -11.10
CA GLN A 119 -15.04 -41.98 -12.50
C GLN A 119 -14.41 -43.00 -13.46
N GLN A 120 -13.23 -43.54 -13.12
CA GLN A 120 -12.58 -44.60 -13.90
C GLN A 120 -13.42 -45.89 -13.89
N ALA A 121 -13.97 -46.27 -12.74
CA ALA A 121 -14.88 -47.42 -12.60
C ALA A 121 -16.17 -47.21 -13.42
N LEU A 122 -16.79 -46.03 -13.35
CA LEU A 122 -17.94 -45.66 -14.18
C LEU A 122 -17.62 -45.70 -15.68
N GLY A 123 -16.40 -45.32 -16.07
CA GLY A 123 -15.92 -45.41 -17.45
C GLY A 123 -15.84 -46.86 -17.94
N LYS A 124 -15.32 -47.78 -17.11
CA LYS A 124 -15.30 -49.23 -17.40
C LYS A 124 -16.72 -49.80 -17.52
N LEU A 125 -17.61 -49.44 -16.58
CA LEU A 125 -19.02 -49.86 -16.58
C LEU A 125 -19.81 -49.30 -17.79
N ARG A 126 -19.48 -48.09 -18.27
CA ARG A 126 -20.05 -47.52 -19.50
C ARG A 126 -19.65 -48.31 -20.74
N LYS A 127 -18.38 -48.72 -20.87
CA LYS A 127 -17.91 -49.58 -21.97
C LYS A 127 -18.67 -50.91 -21.99
N ILE A 128 -18.89 -51.50 -20.82
CA ILE A 128 -19.67 -52.72 -20.65
C ILE A 128 -21.13 -52.54 -21.10
N LYS A 129 -21.78 -51.41 -20.76
CA LYS A 129 -23.16 -51.11 -21.21
C LYS A 129 -23.30 -50.99 -22.73
N MET A 130 -22.31 -50.43 -23.42
CA MET A 130 -22.33 -50.34 -24.90
C MET A 130 -22.39 -51.74 -25.54
N LEU A 131 -21.64 -52.72 -25.00
CA LEU A 131 -21.68 -54.11 -25.44
C LEU A 131 -23.06 -54.79 -25.27
N ILE A 132 -23.93 -54.28 -24.38
CA ILE A 132 -25.29 -54.80 -24.16
C ILE A 132 -26.27 -54.34 -25.24
N ILE A 133 -26.12 -53.11 -25.76
CA ILE A 133 -26.98 -52.57 -26.82
C ILE A 133 -26.80 -53.42 -28.09
N ASP A 134 -25.56 -53.77 -28.41
CA ASP A 134 -25.20 -54.71 -29.47
C ASP A 134 -25.83 -56.11 -29.26
N LEU A 135 -26.16 -56.46 -28.02
CA LEU A 135 -26.75 -57.74 -27.64
C LEU A 135 -28.29 -57.74 -27.61
N VAL A 136 -28.98 -56.59 -27.53
CA VAL A 136 -30.44 -56.54 -27.72
C VAL A 136 -30.80 -56.84 -29.17
N TYR A 137 -29.94 -56.40 -30.09
CA TYR A 137 -29.98 -56.75 -31.51
C TYR A 137 -30.00 -58.27 -31.74
N VAL A 138 -29.36 -59.03 -30.85
CA VAL A 138 -29.29 -60.50 -30.90
C VAL A 138 -30.58 -61.18 -30.42
N HIS A 139 -31.31 -60.61 -29.46
CA HIS A 139 -32.61 -61.18 -29.05
C HIS A 139 -33.67 -60.95 -30.13
N LEU A 140 -33.65 -59.79 -30.77
CA LEU A 140 -34.46 -59.49 -31.95
C LEU A 140 -34.18 -60.51 -33.07
N ARG A 141 -32.90 -60.87 -33.26
CA ARG A 141 -32.43 -61.92 -34.18
C ARG A 141 -33.05 -63.29 -33.90
N LYS A 142 -33.17 -63.70 -32.63
CA LYS A 142 -33.78 -64.99 -32.25
C LYS A 142 -35.26 -65.03 -32.63
N SER A 143 -35.99 -63.92 -32.41
CA SER A 143 -37.37 -63.78 -32.86
C SER A 143 -37.48 -63.80 -34.40
N SER A 144 -36.51 -63.22 -35.11
CA SER A 144 -36.45 -63.28 -36.58
C SER A 144 -36.24 -64.70 -37.11
N ILE A 145 -35.38 -65.51 -36.49
CA ILE A 145 -35.19 -66.92 -36.88
C ILE A 145 -36.51 -67.70 -36.75
N LEU A 146 -37.22 -67.51 -35.64
CA LEU A 146 -38.50 -68.19 -35.40
C LEU A 146 -39.56 -67.81 -36.44
N PHE A 147 -39.64 -66.52 -36.79
CA PHE A 147 -40.53 -66.03 -37.84
C PHE A 147 -40.17 -66.61 -39.22
N LEU A 148 -38.89 -66.63 -39.58
CA LEU A 148 -38.42 -67.20 -40.85
C LEU A 148 -38.70 -68.71 -40.95
N GLN A 149 -38.57 -69.45 -39.86
CA GLN A 149 -38.92 -70.87 -39.80
C GLN A 149 -40.44 -71.09 -39.96
N TYR A 150 -41.25 -70.26 -39.31
CA TYR A 150 -42.71 -70.32 -39.44
C TYR A 150 -43.17 -70.05 -40.88
N ARG A 151 -42.57 -69.05 -41.56
CA ARG A 151 -42.87 -68.75 -42.98
C ARG A 151 -42.60 -69.94 -43.89
N ILE A 152 -41.48 -70.65 -43.70
CA ILE A 152 -41.18 -71.87 -44.49
C ILE A 152 -42.25 -72.94 -44.28
N GLN A 153 -42.74 -73.12 -43.05
CA GLN A 153 -43.63 -74.21 -42.69
C GLN A 153 -45.09 -73.98 -43.08
N HIS A 154 -45.53 -72.72 -43.16
CA HIS A 154 -46.95 -72.38 -43.22
C HIS A 154 -47.33 -71.42 -44.35
N GLU A 155 -46.37 -70.77 -45.02
CA GLU A 155 -46.62 -69.95 -46.21
C GLU A 155 -46.25 -70.74 -47.49
N GLY A 156 -47.07 -70.63 -48.54
CA GLY A 156 -46.77 -71.24 -49.85
C GLY A 156 -45.72 -70.44 -50.62
N ILE A 157 -44.44 -70.63 -50.27
CA ILE A 157 -43.30 -69.90 -50.86
C ILE A 157 -42.63 -70.65 -52.03
N SER A 158 -41.99 -69.89 -52.93
CA SER A 158 -41.24 -70.45 -54.07
C SER A 158 -39.91 -71.08 -53.65
N LEU A 159 -39.45 -72.13 -54.35
CA LEU A 159 -38.20 -72.85 -54.04
C LEU A 159 -36.94 -71.95 -54.03
N SER A 160 -36.93 -70.84 -54.77
CA SER A 160 -35.83 -69.87 -54.76
C SER A 160 -35.80 -69.04 -53.46
N GLU A 161 -36.98 -68.69 -52.95
CA GLU A 161 -37.15 -67.93 -51.71
C GLU A 161 -36.88 -68.81 -50.48
N GLU A 162 -37.36 -70.04 -50.49
CA GLU A 162 -37.08 -71.02 -49.43
C GLU A 162 -35.57 -71.24 -49.25
N LYS A 163 -34.82 -71.43 -50.35
CA LYS A 163 -33.36 -71.55 -50.32
C LYS A 163 -32.67 -70.29 -49.80
N ARG A 164 -33.23 -69.10 -50.04
CA ARG A 164 -32.72 -67.83 -49.52
C ARG A 164 -32.93 -67.74 -48.02
N ILE A 165 -34.13 -68.07 -47.54
CA ILE A 165 -34.48 -68.06 -46.11
C ILE A 165 -33.62 -69.08 -45.34
N LEU A 166 -33.38 -70.27 -45.90
CA LEU A 166 -32.51 -71.29 -45.28
C LEU A 166 -31.05 -70.82 -45.15
N LYS A 167 -30.51 -70.10 -46.14
CA LYS A 167 -29.17 -69.49 -46.04
C LYS A 167 -29.11 -68.44 -44.94
N GLU A 168 -30.17 -67.63 -44.81
CA GLU A 168 -30.28 -66.62 -43.76
C GLU A 168 -30.35 -67.28 -42.38
N ILE A 169 -31.23 -68.28 -42.17
CA ILE A 169 -31.29 -69.05 -40.93
C ILE A 169 -29.94 -69.65 -40.57
N LYS A 170 -29.24 -70.29 -41.51
CA LYS A 170 -27.91 -70.87 -41.28
C LYS A 170 -26.87 -69.82 -40.86
N HIS A 171 -26.92 -68.64 -41.46
CA HIS A 171 -26.04 -67.53 -41.08
C HIS A 171 -26.36 -67.00 -39.67
N LEU A 172 -27.65 -66.87 -39.34
CA LEU A 172 -28.09 -66.43 -38.01
C LEU A 172 -27.75 -67.49 -36.94
N GLU A 173 -27.90 -68.78 -37.23
CA GLU A 173 -27.54 -69.91 -36.37
C GLU A 173 -26.03 -70.05 -36.17
N GLY A 174 -25.22 -69.80 -37.20
CA GLY A 174 -23.75 -69.78 -37.09
C GLY A 174 -23.21 -68.72 -36.11
N THR A 175 -24.05 -67.76 -35.72
CA THR A 175 -23.70 -66.76 -34.69
C THR A 175 -24.19 -67.14 -33.28
N ARG A 176 -24.91 -68.26 -33.11
CA ARG A 176 -25.59 -68.69 -31.87
C ARG A 176 -24.66 -68.91 -30.67
N GLU A 177 -23.47 -69.45 -30.87
CA GLU A 177 -22.52 -69.67 -29.77
C GLU A 177 -22.03 -68.34 -29.18
N LYS A 178 -21.79 -67.34 -30.04
CA LYS A 178 -21.48 -65.97 -29.61
C LYS A 178 -22.64 -65.37 -28.79
N VAL A 179 -23.89 -65.69 -29.14
CA VAL A 179 -25.08 -65.27 -28.40
C VAL A 179 -25.15 -65.87 -26.99
N ILE A 180 -24.86 -67.17 -26.84
CA ILE A 180 -24.91 -67.86 -25.55
C ILE A 180 -23.82 -67.34 -24.62
N ALA A 181 -22.59 -67.18 -25.13
CA ALA A 181 -21.50 -66.56 -24.39
C ALA A 181 -21.90 -65.14 -23.93
N ASN A 182 -22.52 -64.36 -24.81
CA ASN A 182 -23.00 -63.02 -24.48
C ASN A 182 -24.18 -63.01 -23.49
N ALA A 183 -25.05 -64.02 -23.49
CA ALA A 183 -26.15 -64.14 -22.52
C ALA A 183 -25.65 -64.42 -21.10
N ALA A 184 -24.62 -65.28 -20.95
CA ALA A 184 -23.94 -65.48 -19.67
C ALA A 184 -23.25 -64.19 -19.18
N MET A 185 -22.75 -63.37 -20.11
CA MET A 185 -22.21 -62.04 -19.79
C MET A 185 -23.29 -61.06 -19.30
N ARG A 186 -24.55 -61.14 -19.77
CA ARG A 186 -25.66 -60.27 -19.28
C ARG A 186 -25.91 -60.40 -17.78
N SER A 187 -25.91 -61.62 -17.23
CA SER A 187 -26.17 -61.84 -15.80
C SER A 187 -25.11 -61.14 -14.94
N LYS A 188 -23.83 -61.33 -15.28
CA LYS A 188 -22.70 -60.66 -14.60
C LYS A 188 -22.79 -59.13 -14.70
N ILE A 189 -23.37 -58.62 -15.78
CA ILE A 189 -23.52 -57.18 -16.00
C ILE A 189 -24.73 -56.61 -15.23
N GLN A 190 -25.82 -57.37 -15.10
CA GLN A 190 -26.97 -57.00 -14.28
C GLN A 190 -26.58 -56.85 -12.80
N ASP A 191 -25.71 -57.72 -12.30
CA ASP A 191 -25.16 -57.60 -10.94
C ASP A 191 -24.26 -56.36 -10.79
N SER A 192 -23.53 -55.99 -11.85
CA SER A 192 -22.69 -54.77 -11.88
C SER A 192 -23.48 -53.47 -12.06
N LEU A 193 -24.76 -53.54 -12.46
CA LEU A 193 -25.62 -52.38 -12.68
C LEU A 193 -26.09 -51.75 -11.37
N GLY A 194 -26.38 -52.55 -10.34
CA GLY A 194 -26.67 -52.02 -8.99
C GLY A 194 -25.48 -51.25 -8.43
N GLN A 195 -24.28 -51.83 -8.53
CA GLN A 195 -23.02 -51.17 -8.14
C GLN A 195 -22.77 -49.87 -8.91
N LYS A 196 -23.22 -49.80 -10.17
CA LYS A 196 -23.07 -48.59 -10.99
C LYS A 196 -23.98 -47.46 -10.50
N GLU A 197 -25.21 -47.76 -10.12
CA GLU A 197 -26.16 -46.78 -9.58
C GLU A 197 -25.63 -46.22 -8.25
N ASP A 198 -25.13 -47.08 -7.37
CA ASP A 198 -24.49 -46.69 -6.11
C ASP A 198 -23.29 -45.76 -6.33
N ILE A 199 -22.37 -46.13 -7.23
CA ILE A 199 -21.20 -45.29 -7.58
C ILE A 199 -21.65 -43.96 -8.21
N GLN A 200 -22.69 -44.00 -9.04
CA GLN A 200 -23.21 -42.80 -9.70
C GLN A 200 -23.82 -41.83 -8.68
N ASP A 201 -24.56 -42.32 -7.69
CA ASP A 201 -25.15 -41.48 -6.66
C ASP A 201 -24.10 -40.95 -5.68
N GLN A 202 -23.07 -41.74 -5.36
CA GLN A 202 -21.91 -41.28 -4.61
C GLN A 202 -21.16 -40.16 -5.35
N VAL A 203 -20.92 -40.30 -6.66
CA VAL A 203 -20.29 -39.26 -7.49
C VAL A 203 -21.14 -38.00 -7.59
N LYS A 204 -22.47 -38.13 -7.66
CA LYS A 204 -23.37 -36.97 -7.63
C LYS A 204 -23.28 -36.23 -6.30
N LEU A 205 -23.33 -36.97 -5.18
CA LEU A 205 -23.26 -36.39 -3.83
C LEU A 205 -21.95 -35.60 -3.65
N MET A 206 -20.80 -36.21 -3.95
CA MET A 206 -19.51 -35.51 -3.89
C MET A 206 -19.42 -34.33 -4.87
N GLY A 207 -20.10 -34.41 -6.02
CA GLY A 207 -20.19 -33.31 -6.97
C GLY A 207 -20.96 -32.10 -6.41
N VAL A 208 -21.99 -32.32 -5.59
CA VAL A 208 -22.72 -31.25 -4.89
C VAL A 208 -21.82 -30.58 -3.85
N ASP A 209 -21.13 -31.38 -3.04
CA ASP A 209 -20.21 -30.87 -2.00
C ASP A 209 -19.08 -30.04 -2.62
N LEU A 210 -18.44 -30.55 -3.68
CA LEU A 210 -17.42 -29.83 -4.44
C LEU A 210 -17.90 -28.50 -5.01
N ASN A 211 -19.14 -28.45 -5.49
CA ASN A 211 -19.72 -27.21 -6.00
C ASN A 211 -19.92 -26.18 -4.87
N GLY A 212 -20.28 -26.64 -3.67
CA GLY A 212 -20.31 -25.81 -2.46
C GLY A 212 -18.94 -25.19 -2.18
N VAL A 213 -17.90 -26.02 -2.09
CA VAL A 213 -16.52 -25.59 -1.84
C VAL A 213 -16.03 -24.59 -2.88
N ARG A 214 -16.33 -24.80 -4.17
CA ARG A 214 -15.94 -23.84 -5.24
C ARG A 214 -16.63 -22.49 -5.12
N LYS A 215 -17.90 -22.46 -4.68
CA LYS A 215 -18.62 -21.20 -4.45
C LYS A 215 -18.00 -20.42 -3.28
N GLU A 216 -17.64 -21.11 -2.20
CA GLU A 216 -16.95 -20.51 -1.06
C GLU A 216 -15.56 -19.98 -1.45
N GLN A 217 -14.79 -20.78 -2.21
CA GLN A 217 -13.50 -20.37 -2.76
C GLN A 217 -13.63 -19.10 -3.62
N HIS A 218 -14.63 -19.03 -4.50
CA HIS A 218 -14.89 -17.84 -5.32
C HIS A 218 -15.28 -16.62 -4.47
N ALA A 219 -16.09 -16.81 -3.43
CA ALA A 219 -16.46 -15.75 -2.50
C ALA A 219 -15.24 -15.20 -1.76
N VAL A 220 -14.36 -16.07 -1.27
CA VAL A 220 -13.07 -15.69 -0.65
C VAL A 220 -12.16 -14.98 -1.63
N TRP A 221 -12.07 -15.45 -2.88
CA TRP A 221 -11.30 -14.77 -3.92
C TRP A 221 -11.81 -13.36 -4.21
N SER A 222 -13.13 -13.18 -4.27
CA SER A 222 -13.76 -11.86 -4.48
C SER A 222 -13.47 -10.91 -3.31
N LYS A 223 -13.54 -11.39 -2.06
CA LYS A 223 -13.16 -10.61 -0.87
C LYS A 223 -11.68 -10.24 -0.91
N LYS A 224 -10.79 -11.18 -1.23
CA LYS A 224 -9.35 -10.95 -1.35
C LYS A 224 -9.04 -9.89 -2.41
N LYS A 225 -9.74 -9.94 -3.56
CA LYS A 225 -9.61 -8.93 -4.62
C LYS A 225 -10.03 -7.55 -4.10
N GLN A 226 -11.19 -7.42 -3.46
CA GLN A 226 -11.65 -6.15 -2.90
C GLN A 226 -10.68 -5.56 -1.87
N ILE A 227 -10.09 -6.40 -0.99
CA ILE A 227 -9.11 -5.92 -0.01
C ILE A 227 -7.82 -5.49 -0.72
N LYS A 228 -7.39 -6.20 -1.77
CA LYS A 228 -6.21 -5.83 -2.55
C LYS A 228 -6.41 -4.48 -3.27
N ASP A 229 -7.56 -4.26 -3.89
CA ASP A 229 -7.88 -3.00 -4.55
C ASP A 229 -7.86 -1.82 -3.54
N LYS A 230 -8.42 -2.02 -2.33
CA LYS A 230 -8.34 -1.02 -1.23
C LYS A 230 -6.92 -0.82 -0.68
N LEU A 231 -6.12 -1.88 -0.67
CA LEU A 231 -4.72 -1.83 -0.25
C LEU A 231 -3.91 -0.96 -1.22
N ASP A 232 -4.10 -1.15 -2.52
CA ASP A 232 -3.46 -0.33 -3.55
C ASP A 232 -3.91 1.14 -3.46
N GLU A 233 -5.21 1.39 -3.26
CA GLU A 233 -5.71 2.75 -3.00
C GLU A 233 -5.06 3.38 -1.76
N THR A 234 -4.93 2.61 -0.67
CA THR A 234 -4.30 3.09 0.56
C THR A 234 -2.81 3.37 0.37
N GLU A 235 -2.11 2.56 -0.40
CA GLU A 235 -0.69 2.78 -0.75
C GLU A 235 -0.52 4.09 -1.53
N THR A 236 -1.38 4.37 -2.52
CA THR A 236 -1.34 5.65 -3.25
C THR A 236 -1.56 6.85 -2.32
N LYS A 237 -2.49 6.76 -1.35
CA LYS A 237 -2.73 7.79 -0.33
C LYS A 237 -1.52 7.98 0.58
N ILE A 238 -0.87 6.89 1.01
CA ILE A 238 0.37 6.96 1.81
C ILE A 238 1.47 7.69 1.03
N VAL A 239 1.68 7.38 -0.24
CA VAL A 239 2.67 8.06 -1.08
C VAL A 239 2.34 9.55 -1.24
N SER A 240 1.07 9.89 -1.46
CA SER A 240 0.60 11.28 -1.53
C SER A 240 0.90 12.05 -0.25
N LEU A 241 0.53 11.50 0.91
CA LEU A 241 0.78 12.10 2.23
C LEU A 241 2.28 12.23 2.53
N GLN A 242 3.10 11.28 2.10
CA GLN A 242 4.56 11.38 2.23
C GLN A 242 5.13 12.53 1.41
N ASN A 243 4.64 12.73 0.19
CA ASN A 243 5.07 13.84 -0.66
C ASN A 243 4.63 15.19 -0.08
N GLU A 244 3.40 15.28 0.43
CA GLU A 244 2.91 16.48 1.12
C GLU A 244 3.72 16.79 2.38
N LEU A 245 4.01 15.78 3.19
CA LEU A 245 4.84 15.91 4.39
C LEU A 245 6.25 16.41 4.07
N LYS A 246 6.86 15.90 2.99
CA LYS A 246 8.16 16.39 2.49
C LYS A 246 8.06 17.85 2.05
N ALA A 247 7.03 18.23 1.30
CA ALA A 247 6.82 19.60 0.84
C ALA A 247 6.61 20.59 2.00
N VAL A 248 5.81 20.22 3.00
CA VAL A 248 5.59 21.02 4.21
C VAL A 248 6.87 21.16 5.03
N THR A 249 7.64 20.07 5.16
CA THR A 249 8.94 20.11 5.87
C THR A 249 9.93 21.03 5.17
N LEU A 250 10.03 20.95 3.84
CA LEU A 250 10.89 21.85 3.06
C LEU A 250 10.50 23.32 3.23
N LYS A 251 9.19 23.64 3.22
CA LYS A 251 8.71 25.01 3.45
C LYS A 251 9.06 25.50 4.85
N ARG A 252 8.90 24.65 5.87
CA ARG A 252 9.29 24.95 7.25
C ARG A 252 10.77 25.25 7.35
N ASP A 253 11.62 24.43 6.75
CA ASP A 253 13.08 24.55 6.85
C ASP A 253 13.55 25.86 6.20
N LYS A 254 13.02 26.18 5.01
CA LYS A 254 13.27 27.48 4.34
C LYS A 254 12.79 28.67 5.17
N ALA A 255 11.60 28.57 5.78
CA ALA A 255 11.09 29.63 6.64
C ALA A 255 11.96 29.81 7.90
N PHE A 256 12.46 28.71 8.46
CA PHE A 256 13.35 28.74 9.62
C PHE A 256 14.71 29.36 9.29
N GLU A 257 15.33 28.97 8.16
CA GLU A 257 16.57 29.56 7.66
C GLU A 257 16.43 31.08 7.46
N ASN A 258 15.34 31.52 6.82
CA ASN A 258 15.05 32.94 6.63
C ASN A 258 14.90 33.69 7.98
N ILE A 259 14.15 33.13 8.93
CA ILE A 259 14.02 33.72 10.27
C ILE A 259 15.39 33.80 10.96
N GLN A 260 16.22 32.77 10.85
CA GLN A 260 17.55 32.74 11.43
C GLN A 260 18.46 33.82 10.82
N GLU A 261 18.40 34.01 9.50
CA GLU A 261 19.15 35.05 8.81
C GLU A 261 18.70 36.46 9.24
N LEU A 262 17.38 36.69 9.33
CA LEU A 262 16.83 37.96 9.83
C LEU A 262 17.25 38.24 11.29
N ARG A 263 17.31 37.21 12.15
CA ARG A 263 17.84 37.36 13.52
C ARG A 263 19.28 37.83 13.49
N LYS A 264 20.12 37.16 12.70
CA LYS A 264 21.53 37.51 12.58
C LYS A 264 21.72 38.93 12.06
N GLN A 265 20.97 39.34 11.05
CA GLN A 265 21.01 40.71 10.52
C GLN A 265 20.56 41.74 11.57
N SER A 266 19.50 41.45 12.32
CA SER A 266 19.02 42.32 13.40
C SER A 266 20.05 42.43 14.54
N ASP A 267 20.62 41.32 14.99
CA ASP A 267 21.64 41.28 16.04
C ASP A 267 22.91 42.04 15.61
N GLN A 268 23.30 41.92 14.34
CA GLN A 268 24.41 42.68 13.76
C GLN A 268 24.11 44.17 13.69
N GLY A 269 22.93 44.56 13.20
CA GLY A 269 22.49 45.96 13.16
C GLY A 269 22.40 46.59 14.55
N ASN A 270 21.92 45.82 15.54
CA ASN A 270 21.79 46.26 16.93
C ASN A 270 23.09 46.13 17.73
N SER A 271 24.15 45.53 17.19
CA SER A 271 25.43 45.32 17.90
C SER A 271 25.96 46.62 18.49
N HIS A 272 25.91 47.70 17.72
CA HIS A 272 26.38 49.00 18.18
C HIS A 272 25.50 49.62 19.27
N PHE A 273 24.19 49.41 19.22
CA PHE A 273 23.30 49.86 20.28
C PHE A 273 23.65 49.18 21.61
N TYR A 274 23.89 47.86 21.59
CA TYR A 274 24.30 47.13 22.79
C TYR A 274 25.70 47.51 23.28
N GLN A 275 26.64 47.77 22.37
CA GLN A 275 27.97 48.31 22.70
C GLN A 275 27.85 49.67 23.39
N SER A 276 27.13 50.63 22.79
CA SER A 276 26.90 51.96 23.34
C SER A 276 26.20 51.89 24.70
N ARG A 277 25.20 51.03 24.87
CA ARG A 277 24.52 50.82 26.15
C ARG A 277 25.47 50.33 27.24
N THR A 278 26.41 49.45 26.90
CA THR A 278 27.42 48.93 27.83
C THR A 278 28.40 50.03 28.23
N ILE A 279 28.87 50.82 27.26
CA ILE A 279 29.78 51.95 27.50
C ILE A 279 29.14 52.99 28.41
N VAL A 280 27.89 53.37 28.14
CA VAL A 280 27.13 54.32 28.98
C VAL A 280 26.96 53.78 30.40
N HIS A 281 26.68 52.49 30.56
CA HIS A 281 26.59 51.87 31.88
C HIS A 281 27.93 51.93 32.63
N ASN A 282 29.03 51.59 31.96
CA ASN A 282 30.37 51.67 32.54
C ASN A 282 30.73 53.10 32.96
N ALA A 283 30.44 54.09 32.11
CA ALA A 283 30.64 55.50 32.43
C ALA A 283 29.85 55.93 33.67
N LYS A 284 28.59 55.50 33.80
CA LYS A 284 27.75 55.75 34.99
C LYS A 284 28.35 55.11 36.25
N LEU A 285 28.88 53.88 36.15
CA LEU A 285 29.53 53.20 37.28
C LEU A 285 30.80 53.93 37.74
N LEU A 286 31.68 54.32 36.80
CA LEU A 286 32.91 55.06 37.11
C LEU A 286 32.60 56.44 37.73
N ALA A 287 31.58 57.13 37.19
CA ALA A 287 31.12 58.40 37.75
C ALA A 287 30.59 58.24 39.20
N ALA A 288 29.85 57.17 39.48
CA ALA A 288 29.36 56.87 40.83
C ALA A 288 30.51 56.56 41.81
N GLN A 289 31.57 55.89 41.33
CA GLN A 289 32.80 55.61 42.08
C GLN A 289 33.71 56.84 42.22
N LYS A 290 33.41 57.94 41.52
CA LYS A 290 34.23 59.16 41.41
C LYS A 290 35.65 58.90 40.87
N ASP A 291 35.83 57.86 40.06
CA ASP A 291 37.10 57.61 39.37
C ASP A 291 37.19 58.47 38.11
N ILE A 292 37.70 59.69 38.28
CA ILE A 292 37.79 60.70 37.22
C ILE A 292 38.79 60.28 36.14
N LYS A 293 39.90 59.62 36.52
CA LYS A 293 40.95 59.23 35.57
C LYS A 293 40.47 58.13 34.65
N ALA A 294 39.84 57.08 35.20
CA ALA A 294 39.30 55.98 34.39
C ALA A 294 38.17 56.46 33.47
N LEU A 295 37.38 57.45 33.90
CA LEU A 295 36.32 58.04 33.07
C LEU A 295 36.89 58.85 31.90
N GLU A 296 37.96 59.61 32.13
CA GLU A 296 38.67 60.37 31.09
C GLU A 296 39.31 59.43 30.05
N GLU A 297 39.96 58.35 30.51
CA GLU A 297 40.50 57.31 29.63
C GLU A 297 39.41 56.66 28.76
N LEU A 298 38.26 56.31 29.35
CA LEU A 298 37.12 55.75 28.62
C LEU A 298 36.57 56.73 27.56
N SER A 299 36.55 58.03 27.87
CA SER A 299 36.12 59.06 26.92
C SER A 299 37.08 59.21 25.74
N ILE A 300 38.40 59.21 26.00
CA ILE A 300 39.42 59.33 24.95
C ILE A 300 39.34 58.13 24.01
N VAL A 301 39.24 56.91 24.55
CA VAL A 301 39.18 55.68 23.74
C VAL A 301 37.98 55.70 22.79
N GLU A 302 36.81 56.17 23.24
CA GLU A 302 35.59 56.08 22.44
C GLU A 302 35.38 57.27 21.50
N VAL A 303 35.57 58.50 21.98
CA VAL A 303 35.24 59.72 21.21
C VAL A 303 36.36 60.13 20.26
N CYS A 304 37.62 59.85 20.61
CA CYS A 304 38.76 60.25 19.78
C CYS A 304 39.02 59.27 18.61
N ASN A 305 38.31 58.14 18.52
CA ASN A 305 38.43 57.22 17.39
C ASN A 305 37.74 57.76 16.12
N LYS A 306 38.51 58.00 15.06
CA LYS A 306 37.99 58.49 13.76
C LYS A 306 36.98 57.53 13.14
N ALA A 307 37.24 56.23 13.18
CA ALA A 307 36.36 55.22 12.59
C ALA A 307 34.98 55.20 13.28
N PHE A 308 34.96 55.38 14.60
CA PHE A 308 33.71 55.49 15.37
C PHE A 308 32.91 56.74 14.98
N ARG A 309 33.56 57.91 14.84
CA ARG A 309 32.88 59.15 14.46
C ARG A 309 32.27 59.10 13.06
N ASP A 310 33.03 58.59 12.10
CA ASP A 310 32.56 58.46 10.71
C ASP A 310 31.35 57.49 10.63
N ASP A 311 31.40 56.38 11.37
CA ASP A 311 30.29 55.41 11.45
C ASP A 311 29.08 55.94 12.23
N TYR A 312 29.29 56.66 13.34
CA TYR A 312 28.23 57.33 14.10
C TYR A 312 27.49 58.35 13.23
N GLU A 313 28.23 59.23 12.56
CA GLU A 313 27.67 60.22 11.66
C GLU A 313 26.82 59.54 10.59
N LYS A 314 27.37 58.54 9.88
CA LYS A 314 26.67 57.80 8.83
C LYS A 314 25.35 57.17 9.32
N ARG A 315 25.31 56.61 10.54
CA ARG A 315 24.09 56.01 11.12
C ARG A 315 23.03 57.05 11.47
N THR A 316 23.44 58.26 11.83
CA THR A 316 22.50 59.33 12.21
C THR A 316 21.88 60.07 11.02
N LEU A 317 22.57 60.13 9.87
CA LEU A 317 22.09 60.88 8.69
C LEU A 317 20.66 60.52 8.25
N PRO A 318 20.25 59.24 8.12
CA PRO A 318 18.88 58.92 7.70
C PRO A 318 17.82 59.41 8.69
N SER A 319 18.12 59.35 9.99
CA SER A 319 17.23 59.86 11.04
C SER A 319 17.13 61.39 10.99
N LEU A 320 18.24 62.09 10.71
CA LEU A 320 18.25 63.54 10.53
C LEU A 320 17.42 63.93 9.30
N ASP A 321 17.62 63.25 8.17
CA ASP A 321 16.88 63.52 6.94
C ASP A 321 15.37 63.32 7.10
N SER A 322 14.97 62.21 7.74
CA SER A 322 13.55 61.91 8.02
C SER A 322 12.86 62.96 8.90
N ARG A 323 13.62 63.64 9.76
CA ARG A 323 13.16 64.72 10.63
C ARG A 323 13.31 66.10 10.00
N LEU A 324 13.72 66.17 8.73
CA LEU A 324 14.01 67.40 8.00
C LEU A 324 15.06 68.27 8.72
N LEU A 325 16.09 67.63 9.26
CA LEU A 325 17.23 68.28 9.89
C LEU A 325 18.46 68.26 8.96
N SER A 326 19.28 69.31 9.01
CA SER A 326 20.60 69.36 8.36
C SER A 326 21.61 68.49 9.12
N ARG A 327 22.79 68.28 8.53
CA ARG A 327 23.86 67.42 9.08
C ARG A 327 24.29 67.80 10.51
N ASP A 328 24.20 69.08 10.85
CA ASP A 328 24.48 69.62 12.20
C ASP A 328 23.29 69.52 13.18
N GLY A 329 22.18 68.86 12.79
CA GLY A 329 21.00 68.66 13.64
C GLY A 329 20.04 69.86 13.74
N ARG A 330 20.23 70.90 12.95
CA ARG A 330 19.34 72.08 12.86
C ARG A 330 18.22 71.87 11.84
N ILE A 331 17.12 72.63 11.93
CA ILE A 331 16.03 72.57 10.92
C ILE A 331 16.60 72.90 9.54
N ARG A 332 16.32 72.03 8.57
CA ARG A 332 16.79 72.18 7.19
C ARG A 332 16.12 73.37 6.52
N ASN A 333 16.90 74.18 5.80
CA ASN A 333 16.36 75.27 4.99
C ASN A 333 15.57 74.73 3.78
N PRO A 334 14.57 75.45 3.26
CA PRO A 334 13.74 74.98 2.14
C PRO A 334 14.54 74.62 0.87
N ASP A 335 15.71 75.23 0.71
CA ASP A 335 16.56 75.13 -0.48
C ASP A 335 17.68 74.08 -0.31
N GLU A 336 17.82 73.51 0.89
CA GLU A 336 18.84 72.50 1.20
C GLU A 336 18.41 71.11 0.72
N LYS A 337 19.36 70.38 0.14
CA LYS A 337 19.15 69.01 -0.35
C LYS A 337 18.95 68.02 0.80
N PRO A 338 18.19 66.93 0.60
CA PRO A 338 18.16 65.79 1.49
C PRO A 338 19.55 65.21 1.77
N LEU A 339 19.76 64.71 2.99
CA LEU A 339 21.03 64.17 3.49
C LEU A 339 21.31 62.74 3.05
#